data_AF-A0A811ARB0-F1
#
_entry.id   AF-A0A811ARB0-F1
#
_cell.length_a   1.000
_cell.length_b   1.000
_cell.length_c   1.000
_cell.angle_alpha   90.00
_cell.angle_beta   90.00
_cell.angle_gamma   90.00
#
_symmetry.space_group_name_H-M   'P 1'
#
loop_
_entity.id
_entity.type
_entity.pdbx_description
1 polymer ?
#
loop_
_entity_poly.entity_id
_entity_poly.type
_entity_poly.pdbx_seq_one_letter_code
_entity_poly.pdbx_strand_id
1 'polypeptide(L)'
;MDKRVIFAVAGSGKTTLLIRRLREDRRTLILTFTVNNEAHLRAQIIRRFGYIPYGIRVMTRFEFLHGFCFRPFLQEQLSSRGLSFNQPLPEYRARISGIIRIPPDGCITGGSHTC
;
A
#
# COMPACT_ATOMS: atom_id res chain seq x y z
N MET A 1 13.26 -11.14 -22.54
CA MET A 1 12.38 -11.08 -21.35
C MET A 1 13.24 -11.45 -20.16
N ASP A 2 13.66 -10.49 -19.35
CA ASP A 2 14.66 -10.76 -18.31
C ASP A 2 14.00 -10.84 -16.94
N LYS A 3 13.30 -11.96 -16.70
CA LYS A 3 12.71 -12.27 -15.39
C LYS A 3 13.78 -12.94 -14.52
N ARG A 4 14.17 -12.31 -13.40
CA ARG A 4 15.22 -12.82 -12.51
C ARG A 4 14.74 -12.86 -11.06
N VAL A 5 14.89 -14.02 -10.42
CA VAL A 5 14.78 -14.20 -8.97
C VAL A 5 16.18 -14.18 -8.36
N ILE A 6 16.32 -13.65 -7.14
CA ILE A 6 17.59 -13.61 -6.41
C ILE A 6 17.32 -14.04 -4.97
N PHE A 7 17.81 -15.22 -4.60
CA PHE A 7 17.84 -15.69 -3.22
C PHE A 7 18.97 -14.98 -2.46
N ALA A 8 18.71 -14.55 -1.23
CA ALA A 8 19.63 -13.69 -0.50
C ALA A 8 19.38 -13.74 1.02
N VAL A 9 20.43 -14.05 1.78
CA VAL A 9 20.41 -14.14 3.26
C VAL A 9 20.47 -12.75 3.92
N ALA A 10 20.38 -12.69 5.26
CA ALA A 10 20.68 -11.46 6.02
C ALA A 10 22.12 -10.97 5.72
N GLY A 11 22.38 -9.67 5.78
CA GLY A 11 23.71 -9.10 5.53
C GLY A 11 24.23 -9.14 4.07
N SER A 12 23.64 -9.93 3.16
CA SER A 12 24.17 -10.20 1.80
C SER A 12 24.18 -9.04 0.78
N GLY A 13 24.09 -7.78 1.22
CA GLY A 13 24.15 -6.61 0.33
C GLY A 13 22.96 -6.41 -0.62
N LYS A 14 21.79 -7.00 -0.33
CA LYS A 14 20.55 -6.91 -1.16
C LYS A 14 20.27 -5.49 -1.66
N THR A 15 20.19 -4.52 -0.75
CA THR A 15 19.92 -3.11 -1.06
C THR A 15 21.01 -2.54 -1.97
N THR A 16 22.28 -2.73 -1.62
CA THR A 16 23.44 -2.29 -2.40
C THR A 16 23.41 -2.83 -3.84
N LEU A 17 23.01 -4.09 -4.03
CA LEU A 17 22.88 -4.72 -5.34
C LEU A 17 21.77 -4.09 -6.20
N LEU A 18 20.61 -3.78 -5.60
CA LEU A 18 19.52 -3.07 -6.27
C LEU A 18 19.96 -1.66 -6.66
N ILE A 19 20.52 -0.91 -5.71
CA ILE A 19 20.95 0.48 -5.90
C ILE A 19 22.02 0.58 -6.99
N ARG A 20 23.00 -0.33 -7.04
CA ARG A 20 24.04 -0.36 -8.10
C ARG A 20 23.49 -0.61 -9.50
N ARG A 21 22.35 -1.30 -9.65
CA ARG A 21 21.73 -1.60 -10.95
C ARG A 21 20.83 -0.48 -11.48
N LEU A 22 20.52 0.52 -10.67
CA LEU A 22 19.77 1.69 -11.11
C LEU A 22 20.56 2.48 -12.17
N ARG A 23 19.82 3.06 -13.12
CA ARG A 23 20.32 3.97 -14.15
C ARG A 23 19.31 5.09 -14.33
N GLU A 24 19.76 6.32 -14.59
CA GLU A 24 18.88 7.48 -14.74
C GLU A 24 18.06 7.43 -16.04
N ASP A 25 18.62 6.82 -17.10
CA ASP A 25 18.00 6.67 -18.42
C ASP A 25 16.90 5.59 -18.46
N ARG A 26 16.60 4.91 -17.35
CA ARG A 26 15.63 3.81 -17.30
C ARG A 26 14.56 4.03 -16.24
N ARG A 27 13.29 4.05 -16.69
CA ARG A 27 12.13 4.01 -15.78
C ARG A 27 12.19 2.74 -14.92
N THR A 28 12.23 2.92 -13.60
CA THR A 28 12.39 1.85 -12.63
C THR A 28 11.44 2.03 -11.45
N LEU A 29 10.65 1.00 -11.13
CA LEU A 29 9.81 0.95 -9.94
C LEU A 29 10.41 -0.05 -8.93
N ILE A 30 10.72 0.42 -7.72
CA ILE A 30 11.09 -0.43 -6.58
C ILE A 30 9.90 -0.50 -5.64
N LEU A 31 9.43 -1.72 -5.36
CA LEU A 31 8.41 -2.01 -4.36
C LEU A 31 9.06 -2.65 -3.13
N THR A 32 8.64 -2.22 -1.93
CA THR A 32 9.10 -2.79 -0.66
C THR A 32 7.95 -2.91 0.34
N PHE A 33 8.08 -3.74 1.37
CA PHE A 33 6.97 -4.02 2.29
C PHE A 33 6.80 -2.97 3.41
N THR A 34 7.88 -2.32 3.85
CA THR A 34 7.87 -1.45 5.03
C THR A 34 8.32 -0.03 4.70
N VAL A 35 7.77 0.95 5.42
CA VAL A 35 8.13 2.37 5.28
C VAL A 35 9.61 2.63 5.61
N ASN A 36 10.18 1.94 6.59
CA ASN A 36 11.61 2.06 6.92
C ASN A 36 12.51 1.60 5.77
N ASN A 37 12.14 0.52 5.07
CA ASN A 37 12.89 0.05 3.91
C ASN A 37 12.73 1.00 2.72
N GLU A 38 11.56 1.62 2.55
CA GLU A 38 11.28 2.64 1.54
C GLU A 38 12.21 3.85 1.75
N ALA A 39 12.18 4.43 2.94
CA ALA A 39 13.01 5.58 3.31
C ALA A 39 14.51 5.27 3.20
N HIS A 40 14.94 4.08 3.61
CA HIS A 40 16.33 3.63 3.47
C HIS A 40 16.75 3.49 2.00
N LEU A 41 15.89 2.93 1.14
CA LEU A 41 16.13 2.85 -0.31
C LEU A 41 16.24 4.25 -0.92
N ARG A 42 15.30 5.17 -0.62
CA ARG A 42 15.38 6.58 -1.06
C ARG A 42 16.70 7.24 -0.66
N ALA A 43 17.10 7.09 0.61
CA ALA A 43 18.35 7.67 1.11
C ALA A 43 19.58 7.10 0.38
N GLN A 44 19.59 5.81 0.03
CA GLN A 44 20.67 5.20 -0.76
C GLN A 44 20.68 5.66 -2.23
N ILE A 45 19.52 5.93 -2.83
CA ILE A 45 19.41 6.54 -4.18
C ILE A 45 20.00 7.95 -4.15
N ILE A 46 19.56 8.79 -3.21
CA ILE A 46 20.06 10.16 -3.05
C ILE A 46 21.56 10.18 -2.78
N ARG A 47 22.09 9.28 -1.94
CA ARG A 47 23.54 9.14 -1.71
C ARG A 47 24.32 8.73 -2.96
N ARG A 48 23.69 8.05 -3.94
CA ARG A 48 24.35 7.62 -5.19
C ARG A 48 24.31 8.69 -6.28
N PHE A 49 23.16 9.32 -6.47
CA PHE A 49 22.92 10.24 -7.60
C PHE A 49 22.91 11.72 -7.20
N GLY A 50 22.91 12.05 -5.91
CA GLY A 50 22.70 13.40 -5.37
C GLY A 50 21.22 13.79 -5.24
N TYR A 51 20.33 13.11 -5.98
CA TYR A 51 18.89 13.35 -6.04
C TYR A 51 18.15 12.03 -6.30
N ILE A 52 16.83 12.08 -6.50
CA ILE A 52 16.06 10.93 -7.04
C ILE A 52 15.74 11.23 -8.51
N PRO A 53 16.32 10.51 -9.47
CA PRO A 53 16.02 10.68 -10.89
C PRO A 53 14.53 10.48 -11.19
N TYR A 54 13.96 11.32 -12.07
CA TYR A 54 12.52 11.32 -12.37
C TYR A 54 11.97 9.95 -12.82
N GLY A 55 12.80 9.16 -13.52
CA GLY A 55 12.44 7.80 -13.94
C GLY A 55 12.41 6.76 -12.81
N ILE A 56 12.99 7.03 -11.64
CA ILE A 56 13.14 6.07 -10.54
C ILE A 56 12.11 6.39 -9.46
N ARG A 57 11.23 5.44 -9.18
CA ARG A 57 10.24 5.54 -8.10
C ARG A 57 10.44 4.41 -7.09
N VAL A 58 10.48 4.77 -5.82
CA VAL A 58 10.37 3.84 -4.69
C VAL A 58 9.01 4.08 -4.05
N MET A 59 8.34 3.00 -3.63
CA MET A 59 7.12 3.06 -2.82
C MET A 59 6.94 1.77 -2.02
N THR A 60 6.10 1.82 -0.99
CA THR A 60 5.64 0.63 -0.31
C THR A 60 4.64 -0.17 -1.16
N ARG A 61 4.53 -1.47 -0.87
CA ARG A 61 3.50 -2.34 -1.44
C ARG A 61 2.09 -1.84 -1.12
N PHE A 62 1.90 -1.19 0.03
CA PHE A 62 0.63 -0.60 0.40
C PHE A 62 0.26 0.58 -0.51
N GLU A 63 1.16 1.55 -0.70
CA GLU A 63 0.95 2.68 -1.62
C GLU A 63 0.73 2.22 -3.06
N PHE A 64 1.45 1.18 -3.50
CA PHE A 64 1.23 0.57 -4.81
C PHE A 64 -0.19 -0.01 -4.93
N LEU A 65 -0.56 -0.94 -4.03
CA LEU A 65 -1.87 -1.60 -4.09
C LEU A 65 -3.01 -0.60 -3.93
N HIS A 66 -2.92 0.32 -2.97
CA HIS A 66 -3.99 1.29 -2.75
C HIS A 66 -4.05 2.34 -3.87
N GLY A 67 -2.92 2.94 -4.24
CA GLY A 67 -2.84 4.03 -5.22
C GLY A 67 -3.03 3.60 -6.67
N PHE A 68 -2.50 2.43 -7.07
CA PHE A 68 -2.59 1.94 -8.45
C PHE A 68 -3.65 0.86 -8.66
N CYS A 69 -3.95 0.02 -7.66
CA CYS A 69 -4.88 -1.11 -7.85
C CYS A 69 -6.26 -0.90 -7.22
N PHE A 70 -6.37 -0.18 -6.11
CA PHE A 70 -7.66 0.07 -5.45
C PHE A 70 -8.33 1.35 -5.96
N ARG A 71 -7.66 2.50 -5.84
CA ARG A 71 -8.27 3.79 -6.18
C ARG A 71 -8.78 3.88 -7.63
N PRO A 72 -8.02 3.48 -8.66
CA PRO A 72 -8.46 3.66 -10.05
C PRO A 72 -9.57 2.70 -10.48
N PHE A 73 -9.78 1.59 -9.76
CA PHE A 73 -10.65 0.50 -10.20
C PHE A 73 -11.86 0.26 -9.27
N LEU A 74 -11.73 0.52 -7.97
CA LEU A 74 -12.69 0.10 -6.95
C LEU A 74 -13.24 1.25 -6.08
N GLN A 75 -12.57 2.42 -6.03
CA GLN A 75 -12.98 3.52 -5.13
C GLN A 75 -14.40 4.03 -5.44
N GLU A 76 -14.74 4.18 -6.72
CA GLU A 76 -16.08 4.64 -7.14
C GLU A 76 -17.13 3.54 -6.91
N GLN A 77 -16.85 2.31 -7.37
CA GLN A 77 -17.73 1.14 -7.20
C GLN A 77 -18.09 0.86 -5.74
N LEU A 78 -17.13 1.02 -4.84
CA LEU A 78 -17.32 0.83 -3.39
C LEU A 78 -17.69 2.13 -2.65
N SER A 79 -17.75 3.27 -3.36
CA SER A 79 -17.98 4.61 -2.80
C SER A 79 -17.12 4.92 -1.56
N SER A 80 -15.88 4.42 -1.55
CA SER A 80 -15.00 4.49 -0.38
C SER A 80 -14.46 5.90 -0.16
N ARG A 81 -14.69 6.48 1.03
CA ARG A 81 -14.32 7.87 1.34
C ARG A 81 -12.87 8.07 1.79
N GLY A 82 -12.14 6.99 2.09
CA GLY A 82 -10.76 7.05 2.58
C GLY A 82 -10.32 5.75 3.24
N LEU A 83 -9.22 5.83 4.00
CA LEU A 83 -8.69 4.73 4.81
C LEU A 83 -8.79 5.10 6.29
N SER A 84 -9.30 4.19 7.13
CA SER A 84 -9.28 4.33 8.58
C SER A 84 -8.32 3.29 9.17
N PHE A 85 -7.35 3.75 9.95
CA PHE A 85 -6.41 2.90 10.70
C PHE A 85 -6.66 2.91 12.22
N ASN A 86 -7.45 3.88 12.71
CA ASN A 86 -7.68 4.12 14.14
C ASN A 86 -8.99 3.50 14.65
N GLN A 87 -9.51 2.50 13.95
CA GLN A 87 -10.68 1.75 14.40
C GLN A 87 -10.32 0.27 14.41
N PRO A 88 -10.45 -0.45 15.55
CA PRO A 88 -10.84 -1.84 15.45
C PRO A 88 -12.13 -1.86 14.63
N LEU A 89 -12.21 -2.74 13.63
CA LEU A 89 -13.46 -2.97 12.92
C LEU A 89 -14.53 -3.30 13.97
N PRO A 90 -15.67 -2.58 14.03
CA PRO A 90 -16.83 -3.08 14.73
C PRO A 90 -17.12 -4.46 14.15
N GLU A 91 -17.12 -5.49 15.00
CA GLU A 91 -16.99 -6.89 14.58
C GLU A 91 -17.89 -7.21 13.38
N TYR A 92 -17.22 -7.51 12.25
CA TYR A 92 -17.80 -7.93 10.98
C TYR A 92 -19.22 -7.42 10.69
N ARG A 93 -19.38 -6.11 10.48
CA ARG A 93 -20.66 -5.60 9.97
C ARG A 93 -20.63 -5.42 8.46
N ALA A 94 -21.04 -6.51 7.80
CA ALA A 94 -20.91 -6.77 6.35
C ALA A 94 -22.16 -7.40 5.59
N ARG A 95 -23.13 -6.58 5.07
CA ARG A 95 -24.23 -6.85 4.09
C ARG A 95 -24.47 -5.81 2.90
N ILE A 96 -23.52 -5.69 1.95
CA ILE A 96 -23.68 -5.57 0.46
C ILE A 96 -23.97 -7.00 -0.08
N SER A 97 -24.70 -7.79 0.71
CA SER A 97 -24.14 -9.06 1.24
C SER A 97 -22.72 -8.98 1.91
N GLY A 98 -21.92 -7.88 1.79
CA GLY A 98 -20.70 -7.44 2.57
C GLY A 98 -20.42 -6.02 3.28
N ILE A 99 -21.34 -5.04 3.57
CA ILE A 99 -21.30 -3.88 4.56
C ILE A 99 -22.67 -3.78 5.34
N ILE A 100 -22.77 -4.06 6.67
CA ILE A 100 -24.01 -3.98 7.52
C ILE A 100 -23.98 -2.62 8.24
N ARG A 101 -25.15 -1.99 8.45
CA ARG A 101 -25.31 -0.82 9.34
C ARG A 101 -25.68 -1.22 10.77
N ILE A 102 -25.12 -0.54 11.78
CA ILE A 102 -25.77 -0.33 13.10
C ILE A 102 -25.98 1.18 13.26
N PRO A 103 -27.09 1.63 13.86
CA PRO A 103 -27.15 2.93 14.52
C PRO A 103 -26.15 3.00 15.70
N PRO A 104 -25.81 4.20 16.21
CA PRO A 104 -24.89 4.34 17.34
C PRO A 104 -25.42 3.72 18.64
N ASP A 105 -26.72 3.47 18.74
CA ASP A 105 -27.42 3.14 20.00
C ASP A 105 -27.79 1.65 20.15
N GLY A 106 -27.19 0.78 19.31
CA GLY A 106 -27.17 -0.68 19.51
C GLY A 106 -28.47 -1.47 19.21
N CYS A 107 -29.64 -0.84 19.27
CA CYS A 107 -30.92 -1.49 18.96
C CYS A 107 -31.14 -1.68 17.44
N ILE A 108 -31.53 -2.90 17.04
CA ILE A 108 -32.11 -3.17 15.72
C ILE A 108 -33.48 -3.81 15.94
N THR A 109 -34.49 -2.97 16.16
CA THR A 109 -35.90 -3.38 16.20
C THR A 109 -36.45 -3.48 14.78
N GLY A 110 -36.58 -4.71 14.29
CA GLY A 110 -37.39 -4.98 13.11
C GLY A 110 -38.86 -5.05 13.50
N GLY A 111 -39.63 -3.99 13.21
CA GLY A 111 -41.09 -4.01 13.26
C GLY A 111 -41.71 -3.90 14.66
N SER A 112 -42.55 -2.87 14.82
CA SER A 112 -43.44 -2.59 15.97
C SER A 112 -42.80 -2.08 17.27
N HIS A 113 -43.43 -1.02 17.80
CA HIS A 113 -43.33 -0.43 19.15
C HIS A 113 -42.04 0.33 19.56
N THR A 114 -42.17 1.67 19.50
CA THR A 114 -41.77 2.65 20.55
C THR A 114 -40.48 2.39 21.35
N CYS A 115 -39.39 3.03 20.96
CA CYS A 115 -38.83 4.25 21.59
C CYS A 115 -37.52 4.63 20.88
#